data_AF-A0A358WF03-F1
#
_entry.id   AF-A0A358WF03-F1
#
_cell.length_a   1.000
_cell.length_b   1.000
_cell.length_c   1.000
_cell.angle_alpha   90.00
_cell.angle_beta   90.00
_cell.angle_gamma   90.00
#
_symmetry.space_group_name_H-M   'P 1'
#
loop_
_entity.id
_entity.type
_entity.pdbx_description
1 polymer ?
#
loop_
_entity_poly.entity_id
_entity_poly.type
_entity_poly.pdbx_seq_one_letter_code
_entity_poly.pdbx_strand_id
1 'polypeptide(L)' 'MEDRYRDILNGLMFKYQNDGEALEMISRAEADVEYLCKCQKENNYKGQTPEQYLRCLEAHLSYWN' A
#
# COMPACT_ATOMS: atom_id res chain seq x y z
N MET A 1 -9.38 5.86 4.73
CA MET A 1 -8.21 5.95 3.82
C MET A 1 -8.40 7.12 2.87
N GLU A 2 -7.33 7.76 2.40
CA GLU A 2 -7.42 8.82 1.38
C GLU A 2 -7.59 8.23 -0.03
N ASP A 3 -8.38 8.90 -0.88
CA ASP A 3 -8.74 8.40 -2.21
C ASP A 3 -7.51 8.10 -3.09
N ARG A 4 -6.48 8.95 -3.03
CA ARG A 4 -5.24 8.75 -3.80
C ARG A 4 -4.54 7.42 -3.53
N TYR A 5 -4.64 6.88 -2.31
CA TYR A 5 -3.98 5.62 -1.95
C TYR A 5 -4.84 4.41 -2.33
N ARG A 6 -6.16 4.59 -2.28
CA ARG A 6 -7.12 3.60 -2.77
C ARG A 6 -6.94 3.36 -4.27
N ASP A 7 -6.74 4.43 -5.05
CA ASP A 7 -6.50 4.31 -6.49
C ASP A 7 -5.21 3.53 -6.81
N ILE A 8 -4.14 3.76 -6.06
CA ILE A 8 -2.87 3.03 -6.21
C ILE A 8 -3.07 1.53 -5.89
N LEU A 9 -3.71 1.22 -4.76
CA LEU A 9 -3.97 -0.17 -4.36
C LEU A 9 -4.86 -0.89 -5.37
N ASN A 10 -5.92 -0.24 -5.87
CA ASN A 10 -6.77 -0.80 -6.93
C ASN A 10 -5.99 -1.08 -8.22
N GLY A 11 -5.07 -0.18 -8.60
CA GLY A 11 -4.17 -0.40 -9.73
C GLY A 11 -3.27 -1.62 -9.56
N LEU A 12 -2.71 -1.81 -8.35
CA LEU A 12 -1.93 -3.00 -8.01
C LEU A 12 -2.78 -4.27 -8.03
N MET A 13 -3.98 -4.25 -7.42
CA MET A 13 -4.89 -5.39 -7.43
C MET A 13 -5.25 -5.82 -8.85
N PHE A 14 -5.51 -4.87 -9.76
CA PHE A 14 -5.78 -5.18 -11.15
C PHE A 14 -4.56 -5.78 -11.86
N LYS A 15 -3.36 -5.23 -11.65
CA LYS A 15 -2.11 -5.71 -12.24
C LYS A 15 -1.80 -7.15 -11.83
N TYR A 16 -2.00 -7.48 -10.56
CA TYR A 16 -1.68 -8.79 -9.97
C TYR A 16 -2.92 -9.68 -9.76
N GLN A 17 -4.03 -9.44 -10.48
CA GLN A 17 -5.31 -10.11 -10.25
C GLN A 17 -5.31 -11.66 -10.36
N ASN A 18 -4.25 -12.23 -10.95
CA ASN A 18 -4.09 -13.68 -11.11
C ASN A 18 -2.96 -14.25 -10.22
N ASP A 19 -2.39 -13.45 -9.33
CA ASP A 19 -1.34 -13.85 -8.40
C ASP A 19 -1.87 -13.75 -6.96
N GLY A 20 -2.17 -14.92 -6.38
CA GLY A 20 -2.74 -15.01 -5.04
C GLY A 20 -1.81 -14.50 -3.94
N GLU A 21 -0.49 -14.64 -4.10
CA GLU A 21 0.48 -14.16 -3.11
C GLU A 21 0.57 -12.64 -3.15
N ALA A 22 0.70 -12.05 -4.34
CA ALA A 22 0.66 -10.59 -4.48
C ALA A 22 -0.65 -9.99 -3.97
N LEU A 23 -1.79 -10.62 -4.25
CA LEU A 23 -3.09 -10.14 -3.77
C LEU A 23 -3.19 -10.15 -2.25
N GLU A 24 -2.62 -11.15 -1.57
CA GLU A 24 -2.56 -11.18 -0.11
C GLU A 24 -1.70 -10.03 0.43
N MET A 25 -0.55 -9.77 -0.18
CA MET A 25 0.32 -8.65 0.19
C MET A 25 -0.37 -7.29 0.00
N ILE A 26 -1.09 -7.11 -1.12
CA ILE A 26 -1.84 -5.88 -1.41
C ILE A 26 -2.99 -5.69 -0.40
N SER A 27 -3.68 -6.77 0.00
CA SER A 27 -4.73 -6.70 1.02
C SER A 27 -4.17 -6.29 2.38
N ARG A 28 -3.01 -6.82 2.79
CA ARG A 28 -2.33 -6.39 4.03
C ARG A 28 -1.88 -4.93 3.96
N ALA A 29 -1.38 -4.50 2.80
CA ALA A 29 -0.98 -3.12 2.56
C ALA A 29 -2.12 -2.12 2.74
N GLU A 30 -3.37 -2.49 2.43
CA GLU A 30 -4.53 -1.62 2.66
C GLU A 30 -4.67 -1.25 4.15
N ALA A 31 -4.58 -2.22 5.05
CA ALA A 31 -4.66 -1.99 6.49
C ALA A 31 -3.49 -1.12 7.00
N ASP A 32 -2.27 -1.38 6.51
CA ASP A 32 -1.08 -0.61 6.88
C ASP A 32 -1.18 0.84 6.42
N VAL A 33 -1.64 1.09 5.19
CA VAL A 33 -1.87 2.44 4.67
C VAL A 33 -2.92 3.18 5.50
N GLU A 34 -4.01 2.52 5.90
CA GLU A 34 -5.02 3.15 6.75
C GLU A 34 -4.44 3.56 8.10
N TYR A 35 -3.63 2.69 8.71
CA TYR A 35 -2.90 2.99 9.95
C TYR A 35 -1.96 4.18 9.79
N LEU A 36 -1.12 4.18 8.75
CA LEU A 36 -0.17 5.27 8.48
C LEU A 36 -0.89 6.61 8.23
N CYS A 37 -2.03 6.60 7.53
CA CYS A 37 -2.86 7.80 7.34
C CYS A 37 -3.37 8.35 8.68
N LYS A 38 -3.76 7.47 9.63
CA LYS A 38 -4.18 7.90 10.98
C LYS A 38 -3.01 8.51 11.74
N CYS A 39 -1.86 7.84 11.75
CA CYS A 39 -0.66 8.33 12.43
C CYS A 39 -0.17 9.69 11.90
N GLN A 40 -0.26 9.94 10.58
CA GLN A 40 0.10 11.23 10.01
C GLN A 40 -0.81 12.37 10.46
N LYS A 41 -2.13 12.11 10.61
CA LYS A 41 -3.09 13.11 11.08
C LYS A 41 -2.87 13.52 12.53
N GLU A 42 -2.32 12.63 13.34
CA GLU A 42 -1.93 12.90 14.72
C GLU A 42 -0.63 13.75 14.84
N ASN A 43 -0.07 14.18 13.71
CA ASN A 43 0.95 15.22 13.55
C ASN A 43 2.29 14.99 14.27
N ASN A 44 2.58 13.75 14.70
CA ASN A 44 3.82 13.37 15.39
C ASN A 44 4.49 12.11 14.82
N TYR A 45 3.98 11.58 13.71
CA TYR A 45 4.54 10.39 13.08
C TYR A 45 5.74 10.75 12.19
N LYS A 46 6.93 10.23 12.54
CA LYS A 46 8.20 10.45 11.81
C LYS A 46 8.68 9.22 11.01
N GLY A 47 7.82 8.22 10.87
CA GLY A 47 8.14 7.00 10.14
C GLY A 47 7.88 7.11 8.64
N GLN A 48 7.71 5.95 8.00
CA GLN A 48 7.46 5.84 6.57
C GLN A 48 6.07 6.38 6.21
N THR A 49 5.98 7.29 5.24
CA THR A 49 4.67 7.79 4.79
C THR A 49 3.89 6.71 4.04
N PRO A 50 2.54 6.79 3.97
CA PRO A 50 1.77 5.85 3.17
C PRO A 50 2.23 5.77 1.71
N GLU A 51 2.66 6.90 1.13
CA GLU A 51 3.21 6.93 -0.23
C GLU A 51 4.53 6.16 -0.34
N GLN A 52 5.45 6.34 0.61
CA GLN A 52 6.71 5.60 0.63
C GLN A 52 6.47 4.10 0.82
N TYR A 53 5.52 3.73 1.68
CA TYR A 53 5.13 2.34 1.91
C TYR A 53 4.62 1.70 0.61
N LEU A 54 3.71 2.36 -0.10
CA LEU A 54 3.16 1.85 -1.37
C LEU A 54 4.22 1.75 -2.48
N ARG A 55 5.17 2.69 -2.55
CA ARG A 55 6.31 2.58 -3.48
C ARG A 55 7.19 1.37 -3.18
N CYS A 56 7.44 1.09 -1.90
CA CYS A 56 8.19 -0.11 -1.49
C CYS A 56 7.44 -1.38 -1.85
N LEU A 57 6.12 -1.42 -1.64
CA LEU A 57 5.27 -2.54 -2.04
C LEU A 57 5.33 -2.77 -3.56
N GLU A 58 5.15 -1.71 -4.36
CA GLU A 58 5.19 -1.81 -5.83
C GLU A 58 6.54 -2.34 -6.33
N ALA A 59 7.65 -1.83 -5.77
CA ALA A 59 8.98 -2.30 -6.10
C ALA A 59 9.19 -3.77 -5.70
N HIS A 60 8.71 -4.16 -4.53
CA HIS A 60 8.81 -5.55 -4.05
C HIS A 60 8.04 -6.50 -4.97
N LEU A 61 6.77 -6.19 -5.26
CA LEU A 61 5.93 -6.99 -6.14
C LEU A 61 6.52 -7.09 -7.55
N SER A 62 7.19 -6.05 -8.04
CA SER A 62 7.79 -6.05 -9.38
C SER A 62 9.14 -6.77 -9.46
N TYR A 63 9.80 -7.05 -8.34
CA TYR A 63 11.06 -7.79 -8.30
C TYR A 63 10.83 -9.30 -8.12
N TRP A 64 9.78 -9.68 -7.39
CA TRP A 64 9.46 -11.07 -7.08
C TRP A 64 8.53 -11.75 -8.09
N ASN A 65 7.82 -10.97 -8.92
CA ASN A 65 7.05 -11.45 -10.07
C ASN A 65 7.75 -11.20 -11.40
#